data_AF-A0A2N2KI48-F1
#
_entry.id   AF-A0A2N2KI48-F1
#
_cell.length_a   1.000
_cell.length_b   1.000
_cell.length_c   1.000
_cell.angle_alpha   90.00
_cell.angle_beta   90.00
_cell.angle_gamma   90.00
#
_symmetry.space_group_name_H-M   'P 1'
#
loop_
_entity.id
_entity.type
_entity.pdbx_description
1 polymer ?
#
loop_
_entity_poly.entity_id
_entity_poly.type
_entity_poly.pdbx_seq_one_letter_code
_entity_poly.pdbx_strand_id
1 'polypeptide(L)'
;MLEARNIVDKVDKQLNSMSLAIQDATESSAETRKIIKSIDEIAFQTKLLALNAAVEAARVGDAGVGFAVVAEEVRNLAMRVTEAAHNTNYLIENAISSVHSGHNLTQATREAFDENVAIYGNIDSLVSEIEAASQEQAQGISQVSLAVTEMDNIVQATAVTAEESAGAAEEMNVQTDNMNAYVVALGAVIGGVDGSDIHRRREKGKDKNSATRGRLAYIDKTMPGNVRAGMGKVESVASVKAA
;
A
#
# COMPACT_ATOMS: atom_id res chain seq x y z
N MET A 1 -2.22 -7.35 -10.48
CA MET A 1 -3.14 -8.36 -9.92
C MET A 1 -3.14 -9.70 -10.65
N LEU A 2 -3.24 -9.75 -11.98
CA LEU A 2 -3.12 -11.00 -12.76
C LEU A 2 -1.84 -11.80 -12.48
N GLU A 3 -0.70 -11.12 -12.34
CA GLU A 3 0.56 -11.77 -11.96
C GLU A 3 0.54 -12.38 -10.56
N ALA A 4 -0.02 -11.68 -9.58
CA ALA A 4 -0.14 -12.18 -8.20
C ALA A 4 -1.01 -13.44 -8.13
N ARG A 5 -2.14 -13.45 -8.85
CA ARG A 5 -3.02 -14.62 -8.94
C ARG A 5 -2.33 -15.81 -9.61
N ASN A 6 -1.57 -15.57 -10.68
CA ASN A 6 -0.77 -16.62 -11.33
C ASN A 6 0.31 -17.20 -10.42
N ILE A 7 0.94 -16.37 -9.57
CA ILE A 7 1.93 -16.83 -8.58
C ILE A 7 1.26 -17.70 -7.53
N VAL A 8 0.11 -17.28 -7.00
CA VAL A 8 -0.67 -18.07 -6.03
C VAL A 8 -1.04 -19.45 -6.59
N ASP A 9 -1.59 -19.51 -7.80
CA ASP A 9 -1.93 -20.77 -8.48
C ASP A 9 -0.71 -21.69 -8.68
N LYS A 10 0.46 -21.09 -9.00
CA LYS A 10 1.70 -21.83 -9.17
C LYS A 10 2.19 -22.43 -7.86
N VAL A 11 2.14 -21.67 -6.77
CA VAL A 11 2.53 -22.15 -5.45
C VAL A 11 1.59 -23.25 -4.97
N ASP A 12 0.28 -23.11 -5.14
CA ASP A 12 -0.67 -24.16 -4.75
C ASP A 12 -0.41 -25.48 -5.50
N LYS A 13 -0.17 -25.42 -6.82
CA LYS A 13 0.24 -26.60 -7.61
C LYS A 13 1.53 -27.23 -7.09
N GLN A 14 2.52 -26.42 -6.71
CA GLN A 14 3.78 -26.91 -6.16
C GLN A 14 3.60 -27.57 -4.79
N LEU A 15 2.79 -26.97 -3.89
CA LEU A 15 2.47 -27.56 -2.59
C LEU A 15 1.68 -28.87 -2.73
N ASN A 16 0.77 -28.96 -3.71
CA ASN A 16 0.06 -30.20 -4.03
C ASN A 16 1.02 -31.28 -4.51
N SER A 17 1.92 -30.93 -5.45
CA SER A 17 2.92 -31.86 -5.96
C SER A 17 3.87 -32.34 -4.86
N MET A 18 4.23 -31.47 -3.93
CA MET A 18 5.09 -31.80 -2.78
C MET A 18 4.40 -32.76 -1.81
N SER A 19 3.12 -32.53 -1.52
CA SER A 19 2.31 -33.44 -0.70
C SER A 19 2.21 -34.84 -1.30
N LEU A 20 1.96 -34.94 -2.62
CA LEU A 20 1.97 -36.21 -3.33
C LEU A 20 3.33 -36.92 -3.26
N ALA A 21 4.43 -36.19 -3.50
CA ALA A 21 5.77 -36.78 -3.44
C ALA A 21 6.13 -37.30 -2.03
N ILE A 22 5.68 -36.63 -0.98
CA ILE A 22 5.85 -37.08 0.42
C ILE A 22 5.03 -38.34 0.69
N GLN A 23 3.81 -38.42 0.16
CA GLN A 23 2.96 -39.60 0.27
C GLN A 23 3.59 -40.80 -0.44
N ASP A 24 4.05 -40.62 -1.68
CA ASP A 24 4.75 -41.65 -2.46
C ASP A 24 6.02 -42.13 -1.75
N ALA A 25 6.80 -41.22 -1.17
CA ALA A 25 8.00 -41.56 -0.40
C ALA A 25 7.66 -42.38 0.86
N THR A 26 6.54 -42.06 1.52
CA THR A 26 6.06 -42.81 2.70
C THR A 26 5.66 -44.24 2.32
N GLU A 27 4.90 -44.41 1.24
CA GLU A 27 4.47 -45.71 0.74
C GLU A 27 5.66 -46.55 0.26
N SER A 28 6.58 -45.97 -0.52
CA SER A 28 7.80 -46.64 -0.96
C SER A 28 8.68 -47.08 0.21
N SER A 29 8.76 -46.29 1.28
CA SER A 29 9.51 -46.65 2.49
C SER A 29 8.85 -47.81 3.25
N ALA A 30 7.52 -47.83 3.29
CA ALA A 30 6.76 -48.92 3.89
C ALA A 30 6.91 -50.24 3.12
N GLU A 31 6.91 -50.20 1.79
CA GLU A 31 7.19 -51.39 0.96
C GLU A 31 8.63 -51.89 1.15
N THR A 32 9.60 -50.97 1.21
CA THR A 32 10.99 -51.33 1.50
C THR A 32 11.11 -52.03 2.85
N ARG A 33 10.39 -51.55 3.87
CA ARG A 33 10.33 -52.20 5.19
C ARG A 33 9.84 -53.65 5.11
N LYS A 34 8.79 -53.91 4.32
CA LYS A 34 8.26 -55.27 4.12
C LYS A 34 9.31 -56.18 3.50
N ILE A 35 10.04 -55.70 2.49
CA ILE A 35 11.12 -56.46 1.85
C ILE A 35 12.22 -56.80 2.85
N ILE A 36 12.68 -55.82 3.65
CA ILE A 36 13.71 -56.07 4.67
C ILE A 36 13.25 -57.09 5.71
N LYS A 37 11.96 -57.06 6.11
CA LYS A 37 11.39 -58.06 7.01
C LYS A 37 11.44 -59.47 6.39
N SER A 38 11.08 -59.62 5.12
CA SER A 38 11.20 -60.90 4.42
C SER A 38 12.65 -61.39 4.31
N ILE A 39 13.62 -60.48 4.16
CA ILE A 39 15.06 -60.83 4.16
C ILE A 39 15.48 -61.37 5.53
N ASP A 40 15.04 -60.75 6.63
CA ASP A 40 15.32 -61.24 7.98
C ASP A 40 14.69 -62.63 8.23
N GLU A 41 13.46 -62.85 7.76
CA GLU A 41 12.80 -64.16 7.81
C GLU A 41 13.57 -65.24 7.02
N ILE A 42 14.08 -64.91 5.83
CA ILE A 42 14.93 -65.81 5.03
C ILE A 42 16.25 -66.11 5.74
N ALA A 43 16.89 -65.09 6.33
CA ALA A 43 18.11 -65.26 7.10
C ALA A 43 17.89 -66.18 8.32
N PHE A 44 16.78 -66.01 9.03
CA PHE A 44 16.40 -66.88 10.14
C PHE A 44 16.18 -68.32 9.71
N GLN A 45 15.46 -68.56 8.61
CA GLN A 45 15.28 -69.91 8.04
C GLN A 45 16.60 -70.54 7.62
N THR A 46 17.49 -69.75 7.00
CA THR A 46 18.83 -70.21 6.58
C THR A 46 19.68 -70.60 7.79
N LYS A 47 19.59 -69.83 8.88
CA LYS A 47 20.26 -70.15 10.16
C LYS A 47 19.77 -71.49 10.73
N LEU A 48 18.47 -71.78 10.66
CA LEU A 48 17.90 -73.06 11.09
C LEU A 48 18.32 -74.23 10.19
N LEU A 49 18.37 -74.03 8.87
CA LEU A 49 18.86 -75.03 7.92
C LEU A 49 20.34 -75.36 8.16
N ALA A 50 21.17 -74.35 8.39
CA ALA A 50 22.57 -74.52 8.73
C ALA A 50 22.77 -75.28 10.05
N LEU A 51 21.94 -74.99 11.06
CA LEU A 51 21.95 -75.73 12.32
C LEU A 51 21.61 -77.22 12.12
N ASN A 52 20.57 -77.51 11.33
CA ASN A 52 20.21 -78.89 11.00
C ASN A 52 21.34 -79.62 10.25
N ALA A 53 22.00 -78.93 9.31
CA ALA A 53 23.15 -79.48 8.58
C ALA A 53 24.35 -79.76 9.51
N ALA A 54 24.63 -78.88 10.46
CA ALA A 54 25.68 -79.09 11.46
C ALA A 54 25.39 -80.30 12.36
N VAL A 55 24.13 -80.49 12.78
CA VAL A 55 23.69 -81.66 13.57
C VAL A 55 23.86 -82.95 12.77
N GLU A 56 23.43 -82.98 11.50
CA GLU A 56 23.56 -84.19 10.68
C GLU A 56 25.03 -84.47 10.34
N ALA A 57 25.86 -83.44 10.11
CA ALA A 57 27.30 -83.60 9.94
C ALA A 57 27.97 -84.25 11.16
N ALA A 58 27.56 -83.86 12.38
CA ALA A 58 28.05 -84.49 13.61
C ALA A 58 27.61 -85.96 13.74
N ARG A 59 26.43 -86.31 13.20
CA ARG A 59 25.88 -87.67 13.23
C ARG A 59 26.62 -88.65 12.33
N VAL A 60 27.15 -88.20 11.18
CA VAL A 60 27.94 -89.05 10.26
C VAL A 60 29.42 -89.17 10.68
N GLY A 61 29.84 -88.51 11.76
CA GLY A 61 31.19 -88.61 12.33
C GLY A 61 32.27 -88.07 11.40
N ASP A 62 33.36 -88.83 11.22
CA ASP A 62 34.56 -88.40 10.47
C ASP A 62 34.28 -88.06 9.00
N ALA A 63 33.26 -88.68 8.40
CA ALA A 63 32.85 -88.37 7.02
C ALA A 63 32.17 -86.99 6.88
N GLY A 64 31.65 -86.43 7.98
CA GLY A 64 30.89 -85.18 8.02
C GLY A 64 31.73 -83.92 8.30
N VAL A 65 33.03 -84.05 8.59
CA VAL A 65 33.87 -82.93 9.06
C VAL A 65 33.87 -81.75 8.08
N GLY A 66 33.98 -82.00 6.77
CA GLY A 66 33.91 -80.96 5.75
C GLY A 66 32.54 -80.27 5.67
N PHE A 67 31.45 -81.03 5.84
CA PHE A 67 30.08 -80.50 5.87
C PHE A 67 29.81 -79.65 7.11
N ALA A 68 30.37 -80.01 8.26
CA ALA A 68 30.24 -79.24 9.50
C ALA A 68 30.84 -77.83 9.37
N VAL A 69 32.00 -77.70 8.70
CA VAL A 69 32.63 -76.39 8.46
C VAL A 69 31.77 -75.52 7.55
N VAL A 70 31.22 -76.09 6.46
CA VAL A 70 30.33 -75.35 5.56
C VAL A 70 29.05 -74.92 6.29
N ALA A 71 28.48 -75.79 7.12
CA ALA A 71 27.28 -75.47 7.89
C ALA A 71 27.52 -74.30 8.86
N GLU A 72 28.67 -74.26 9.56
CA GLU A 72 28.99 -73.14 10.45
C GLU A 72 29.24 -71.84 9.68
N GLU A 73 29.86 -71.89 8.50
CA GLU A 73 30.04 -70.71 7.65
C GLU A 73 28.71 -70.15 7.14
N VAL A 74 27.78 -71.02 6.71
CA VAL A 74 26.42 -70.62 6.32
C VAL A 74 25.66 -70.02 7.53
N ARG A 75 25.84 -70.59 8.72
CA ARG A 75 25.23 -70.06 9.96
C ARG A 75 25.75 -68.66 10.28
N ASN A 76 27.06 -68.44 10.18
CA ASN A 76 27.69 -67.14 10.39
C ASN A 76 27.24 -66.11 9.34
N LEU A 77 27.13 -66.51 8.07
CA LEU A 77 26.61 -65.66 7.02
C LEU A 77 25.15 -65.24 7.31
N ALA A 78 24.30 -66.18 7.71
CA ALA A 78 22.91 -65.89 8.06
C ALA A 78 22.80 -64.90 9.24
N MET A 79 23.65 -65.02 10.27
CA MET A 79 23.69 -64.06 11.37
C MET A 79 24.08 -62.64 10.90
N ARG A 80 25.08 -62.53 10.01
CA ARG A 80 25.48 -61.25 9.42
C ARG A 80 24.36 -60.62 8.58
N VAL A 81 23.58 -61.43 7.86
CA VAL A 81 22.43 -60.94 7.09
C VAL A 81 21.34 -60.40 8.01
N THR A 82 21.00 -61.11 9.10
CA THR A 82 20.04 -60.62 10.11
C THR A 82 20.49 -59.29 10.72
N GLU A 83 21.77 -59.15 11.09
CA GLU A 83 22.31 -57.89 11.61
C GLU A 83 22.19 -56.75 10.59
N ALA A 84 22.55 -57.00 9.33
CA ALA A 84 22.42 -56.02 8.24
C ALA A 84 20.96 -55.63 7.98
N ALA A 85 20.04 -56.60 8.00
CA ALA A 85 18.61 -56.36 7.86
C ALA A 85 18.08 -55.48 9.00
N HIS A 86 18.50 -55.73 10.24
CA HIS A 86 18.11 -54.94 11.40
C HIS A 86 18.61 -53.49 11.31
N ASN A 87 19.88 -53.29 10.94
CA ASN A 87 20.46 -51.97 10.71
C ASN A 87 19.72 -51.22 9.58
N THR A 88 19.37 -51.92 8.49
CA THR A 88 18.61 -51.32 7.39
C THR A 88 17.20 -50.94 7.82
N ASN A 89 16.53 -51.78 8.62
CA ASN A 89 15.20 -51.47 9.15
C ASN A 89 15.23 -50.22 10.05
N TYR A 90 16.27 -50.06 10.88
CA TYR A 90 16.47 -48.84 11.67
C TYR A 90 16.62 -47.58 10.79
N LEU A 91 17.38 -47.65 9.70
CA LEU A 91 17.51 -46.53 8.75
C LEU A 91 16.17 -46.20 8.08
N ILE A 92 15.37 -47.22 7.73
CA ILE A 92 14.03 -47.02 7.16
C ILE A 92 13.08 -46.37 8.18
N GLU A 93 13.09 -46.79 9.44
CA GLU A 93 12.29 -46.12 10.50
C GLU A 93 12.63 -44.63 10.60
N ASN A 94 13.92 -44.30 10.62
CA ASN A 94 14.37 -42.92 10.66
C ASN A 94 13.97 -42.13 9.41
N ALA A 95 14.03 -42.75 8.23
CA ALA A 95 13.57 -42.15 6.98
C ALA A 95 12.07 -41.85 7.04
N ILE A 96 11.23 -42.78 7.50
CA ILE A 96 9.78 -42.57 7.65
C ILE A 96 9.49 -41.44 8.65
N SER A 97 10.17 -41.42 9.79
CA SER A 97 10.02 -40.33 10.76
C SER A 97 10.38 -38.96 10.18
N SER A 98 11.43 -38.92 9.34
CA SER A 98 11.86 -37.69 8.66
C SER A 98 10.84 -37.23 7.61
N VAL A 99 10.31 -38.16 6.82
CA VAL A 99 9.25 -37.88 5.83
C VAL A 99 7.98 -37.39 6.52
N HIS A 100 7.59 -38.01 7.63
CA HIS A 100 6.43 -37.57 8.42
C HIS A 100 6.62 -36.15 8.99
N SER A 101 7.83 -35.82 9.45
CA SER A 101 8.16 -34.46 9.88
C SER A 101 8.08 -33.46 8.72
N GLY A 102 8.58 -33.85 7.54
CA GLY A 102 8.45 -33.07 6.30
C GLY A 102 7.00 -32.85 5.86
N HIS A 103 6.14 -33.86 6.03
CA HIS A 103 4.70 -33.77 5.78
C HIS A 103 4.08 -32.66 6.64
N ASN A 104 4.32 -32.70 7.95
CA ASN A 104 3.75 -31.74 8.89
C ASN A 104 4.23 -30.31 8.61
N LEU A 105 5.51 -30.14 8.27
CA LEU A 105 6.05 -28.84 7.89
C LEU A 105 5.42 -28.31 6.59
N THR A 106 5.22 -29.19 5.60
CA THR A 106 4.59 -28.84 4.32
C THR A 106 3.13 -28.43 4.54
N GLN A 107 2.41 -29.13 5.41
CA GLN A 107 1.03 -28.80 5.75
C GLN A 107 0.93 -27.45 6.47
N ALA A 108 1.78 -27.19 7.47
CA ALA A 108 1.84 -25.88 8.13
C ALA A 108 2.20 -24.75 7.15
N THR A 109 3.07 -25.03 6.19
CA THR A 109 3.43 -24.08 5.12
C THR A 109 2.23 -23.78 4.22
N ARG A 110 1.41 -24.79 3.88
CA ARG A 110 0.17 -24.60 3.13
C ARG A 110 -0.82 -23.73 3.89
N GLU A 111 -1.05 -24.01 5.17
CA GLU A 111 -1.97 -23.23 6.01
C GLU A 111 -1.55 -21.75 6.08
N ALA A 112 -0.26 -21.48 6.31
CA ALA A 112 0.27 -20.12 6.31
C ALA A 112 0.18 -19.43 4.93
N PHE A 113 0.24 -20.21 3.85
CA PHE A 113 0.08 -19.68 2.50
C PHE A 113 -1.39 -19.35 2.20
N ASP A 114 -2.34 -20.18 2.64
CA ASP A 114 -3.78 -19.92 2.51
C ASP A 114 -4.18 -18.64 3.26
N GLU A 115 -3.61 -18.42 4.45
CA GLU A 115 -3.79 -17.16 5.19
C GLU A 115 -3.25 -15.95 4.40
N ASN A 116 -2.08 -16.08 3.77
CA ASN A 116 -1.54 -15.04 2.89
C ASN A 116 -2.45 -14.75 1.70
N VAL A 117 -3.03 -15.77 1.06
CA VAL A 117 -3.98 -15.59 -0.05
C VAL A 117 -5.19 -14.78 0.40
N ALA A 118 -5.71 -15.03 1.60
CA ALA A 118 -6.80 -14.24 2.18
C ALA A 118 -6.39 -12.77 2.41
N ILE A 119 -5.20 -12.53 2.95
CA ILE A 119 -4.65 -11.17 3.14
C ILE A 119 -4.54 -10.43 1.80
N TYR A 120 -4.05 -11.10 0.75
CA TYR A 120 -3.99 -10.51 -0.59
C TYR A 120 -5.37 -10.16 -1.15
N GLY A 121 -6.40 -10.96 -0.86
CA GLY A 121 -7.79 -10.63 -1.20
C GLY A 121 -8.27 -9.34 -0.53
N ASN A 122 -7.92 -9.13 0.75
CA ASN A 122 -8.26 -7.90 1.46
C ASN A 122 -7.53 -6.68 0.87
N ILE A 123 -6.26 -6.84 0.47
CA ILE A 123 -5.49 -5.78 -0.19
C ILE A 123 -6.13 -5.39 -1.52
N ASP A 124 -6.62 -6.35 -2.31
CA ASP A 124 -7.34 -6.08 -3.57
C ASP A 124 -8.59 -5.22 -3.33
N SER A 125 -9.39 -5.57 -2.31
CA SER A 125 -10.56 -4.76 -1.91
C SER A 125 -10.16 -3.34 -1.50
N LEU A 126 -9.13 -3.19 -0.66
CA LEU A 126 -8.65 -1.88 -0.21
C LEU A 126 -8.15 -1.02 -1.37
N VAL A 127 -7.44 -1.61 -2.34
CA VAL A 127 -6.98 -0.88 -3.52
C VAL A 127 -8.17 -0.41 -4.37
N SER A 128 -9.20 -1.26 -4.53
CA SER A 128 -10.43 -0.88 -5.23
C SER A 128 -11.18 0.26 -4.50
N GLU A 129 -11.22 0.23 -3.17
CA GLU A 129 -11.81 1.30 -2.36
C GLU A 129 -11.02 2.62 -2.49
N ILE A 130 -9.68 2.55 -2.49
CA ILE A 130 -8.81 3.72 -2.70
C ILE A 130 -9.04 4.32 -4.10
N GLU A 131 -9.18 3.48 -5.13
CA GLU A 131 -9.49 3.94 -6.48
C GLU A 131 -10.83 4.69 -6.52
N ALA A 132 -11.87 4.11 -5.93
CA ALA A 132 -13.19 4.75 -5.85
C ALA A 132 -13.15 6.07 -5.08
N ALA A 133 -12.50 6.10 -3.90
CA ALA A 133 -12.34 7.31 -3.10
C ALA A 133 -11.52 8.39 -3.83
N SER A 134 -10.49 7.98 -4.57
CA SER A 134 -9.66 8.89 -5.38
C SER A 134 -10.48 9.52 -6.52
N GLN A 135 -11.36 8.74 -7.14
CA GLN A 135 -12.26 9.22 -8.18
C GLN A 135 -13.28 10.23 -7.62
N GLU A 136 -13.83 9.97 -6.43
CA GLU A 136 -14.73 10.89 -5.72
C GLU A 136 -14.01 12.19 -5.32
N GLN A 137 -12.79 12.09 -4.77
CA GLN A 137 -11.96 13.25 -4.46
C GLN A 137 -11.65 14.10 -5.70
N ALA A 138 -11.33 13.47 -6.83
CA ALA A 138 -11.09 14.19 -8.08
C ALA A 138 -12.34 14.96 -8.54
N GLN A 139 -13.54 14.38 -8.41
CA GLN A 139 -14.81 15.06 -8.68
C GLN A 139 -15.03 16.22 -7.70
N GLY A 140 -14.81 16.01 -6.40
CA GLY A 140 -14.93 17.04 -5.37
C GLY A 140 -13.99 18.23 -5.63
N ILE A 141 -12.74 17.97 -5.99
CA ILE A 141 -11.77 19.02 -6.36
C ILE A 141 -12.24 19.80 -7.59
N SER A 142 -12.82 19.13 -8.60
CA SER A 142 -13.39 19.82 -9.76
C SER A 142 -14.52 20.78 -9.35
N GLN A 143 -15.39 20.37 -8.42
CA GLN A 143 -16.48 21.23 -7.94
C GLN A 143 -15.97 22.42 -7.12
N VAL A 144 -14.98 22.19 -6.25
CA VAL A 144 -14.31 23.27 -5.51
C VAL A 144 -13.66 24.27 -6.47
N SER A 145 -13.00 23.79 -7.53
CA SER A 145 -12.39 24.66 -8.53
C SER A 145 -13.43 25.54 -9.24
N LEU A 146 -14.62 25.01 -9.54
CA LEU A 146 -15.72 25.79 -10.11
C LEU A 146 -16.21 26.85 -9.13
N ALA A 147 -16.46 26.48 -7.87
CA ALA A 147 -16.91 27.41 -6.84
C ALA A 147 -15.90 28.55 -6.58
N VAL A 148 -14.60 28.25 -6.59
CA VAL A 148 -13.54 29.26 -6.46
C VAL A 148 -13.55 30.23 -7.64
N THR A 149 -13.76 29.73 -8.86
CA THR A 149 -13.87 30.59 -10.06
C THR A 149 -15.09 31.50 -9.99
N GLU A 150 -16.22 30.99 -9.49
CA GLU A 150 -17.43 31.79 -9.30
C GLU A 150 -17.26 32.85 -8.19
N MET A 151 -16.60 32.50 -7.09
CA MET A 151 -16.23 33.46 -6.06
C MET A 151 -15.33 34.59 -6.61
N ASP A 152 -14.37 34.25 -7.46
CA ASP A 152 -13.51 35.26 -8.10
C ASP A 152 -14.33 36.26 -8.93
N ASN A 153 -15.30 35.77 -9.72
CA ASN A 153 -16.21 36.63 -10.48
C ASN A 153 -17.05 37.56 -9.57
N ILE A 154 -17.57 37.04 -8.45
CA ILE A 154 -18.34 37.86 -7.49
C ILE A 154 -17.46 38.92 -6.84
N VAL A 155 -16.22 38.58 -6.47
CA VAL A 155 -15.26 39.53 -5.90
C VAL A 155 -14.94 40.63 -6.90
N GLN A 156 -14.73 40.31 -8.18
CA GLN A 156 -14.54 41.30 -9.24
C GLN A 156 -15.76 42.19 -9.43
N ALA A 157 -16.98 41.63 -9.50
CA ALA A 157 -18.21 42.40 -9.62
C ALA A 157 -18.43 43.33 -8.40
N THR A 158 -18.08 42.86 -7.21
CA THR A 158 -18.13 43.67 -5.98
C THR A 158 -17.16 44.84 -6.04
N ALA A 159 -15.95 44.63 -6.57
CA ALA A 159 -14.99 45.71 -6.78
C ALA A 159 -15.52 46.76 -7.77
N VAL A 160 -16.07 46.33 -8.92
CA VAL A 160 -16.69 47.26 -9.89
C VAL A 160 -17.84 48.04 -9.26
N THR A 161 -18.75 47.37 -8.55
CA THR A 161 -19.88 48.02 -7.88
C THR A 161 -19.42 49.02 -6.82
N ALA A 162 -18.33 48.73 -6.11
CA ALA A 162 -17.74 49.64 -5.14
C ALA A 162 -17.12 50.88 -5.82
N GLU A 163 -16.47 50.72 -6.97
CA GLU A 163 -15.96 51.83 -7.78
C GLU A 163 -17.10 52.71 -8.31
N GLU A 164 -18.16 52.10 -8.87
CA GLU A 164 -19.36 52.82 -9.32
C GLU A 164 -20.02 53.58 -8.16
N SER A 165 -20.14 52.96 -6.99
CA SER A 165 -20.72 53.58 -5.79
C SER A 165 -19.88 54.76 -5.29
N ALA A 166 -18.55 54.64 -5.34
CA ALA A 166 -17.64 55.74 -5.01
C ALA A 166 -17.80 56.91 -5.99
N GLY A 167 -17.92 56.62 -7.30
CA GLY A 167 -18.19 57.62 -8.32
C GLY A 167 -19.54 58.33 -8.13
N ALA A 168 -20.60 57.57 -7.84
CA ALA A 168 -21.92 58.13 -7.55
C ALA A 168 -21.92 59.01 -6.28
N ALA A 169 -21.18 58.62 -5.24
CA ALA A 169 -20.99 59.43 -4.04
C ALA A 169 -20.24 60.74 -4.34
N GLU A 170 -19.25 60.72 -5.24
CA GLU A 170 -18.56 61.93 -5.68
C GLU A 170 -19.49 62.86 -6.47
N GLU A 171 -20.31 62.34 -7.38
CA GLU A 171 -21.32 63.11 -8.11
C GLU A 171 -22.38 63.71 -7.18
N MET A 172 -22.86 62.94 -6.20
CA MET A 172 -23.78 63.45 -5.17
C MET A 172 -23.16 64.59 -4.34
N ASN A 173 -21.86 64.51 -4.02
CA ASN A 173 -21.15 65.61 -3.34
C ASN A 173 -21.11 66.86 -4.20
N VAL A 174 -20.78 66.73 -5.49
CA VAL A 174 -20.79 67.86 -6.44
C VAL A 174 -22.18 68.50 -6.53
N GLN A 175 -23.25 67.69 -6.62
CA GLN A 175 -24.61 68.20 -6.69
C GLN A 175 -25.03 68.92 -5.38
N THR A 176 -24.60 68.40 -4.23
CA THR A 176 -24.84 69.03 -2.93
C THR A 176 -24.15 70.38 -2.82
N ASP A 177 -22.90 70.47 -3.28
CA ASP A 177 -22.14 71.73 -3.33
C ASP A 177 -22.83 72.76 -4.25
N ASN A 178 -23.33 72.32 -5.41
CA ASN A 178 -24.10 73.16 -6.33
C ASN A 178 -25.40 73.66 -5.69
N MET A 179 -26.15 72.78 -5.02
CA MET A 179 -27.37 73.17 -4.30
C MET A 179 -27.08 74.20 -3.20
N ASN A 180 -26.00 74.01 -2.43
CA ASN A 180 -25.58 74.96 -1.42
C ASN A 180 -25.22 76.32 -2.03
N ALA A 181 -24.51 76.34 -3.17
CA ALA A 181 -24.21 77.56 -3.90
C ALA A 181 -25.48 78.29 -4.36
N TYR A 182 -26.49 77.57 -4.88
CA TYR A 182 -27.78 78.15 -5.24
C TYR A 182 -28.49 78.76 -4.04
N VAL A 183 -28.53 78.07 -2.89
CA VAL A 183 -29.16 78.59 -1.65
C VAL A 183 -28.46 79.86 -1.16
N VAL A 184 -27.12 79.90 -1.17
CA VAL A 184 -26.34 81.09 -0.80
C VAL A 184 -26.63 82.26 -1.74
N ALA A 185 -26.67 82.03 -3.05
CA ALA A 185 -26.96 83.05 -4.05
C ALA A 185 -28.38 83.63 -3.87
N LEU A 186 -29.39 82.76 -3.67
CA LEU A 186 -30.76 83.17 -3.36
C LEU A 186 -30.85 83.97 -2.06
N GLY A 187 -30.13 83.55 -1.02
CA GLY A 187 -30.04 84.29 0.25
C GLY A 187 -29.44 85.68 0.09
N ALA A 188 -28.45 85.86 -0.78
CA ALA A 188 -27.88 87.18 -1.09
C ALA A 188 -28.88 88.09 -1.82
N VAL A 189 -29.66 87.54 -2.74
CA VAL A 189 -30.70 88.30 -3.49
C VAL A 189 -31.87 88.72 -2.58
N ILE A 190 -32.28 87.87 -1.64
CA ILE A 190 -33.43 88.13 -0.75
C ILE A 190 -33.03 88.93 0.50
N GLY A 191 -31.80 88.75 1.01
CA GLY A 191 -31.34 89.30 2.28
C GLY A 191 -30.67 90.68 2.21
N GLY A 192 -30.44 91.25 1.02
CA GLY A 192 -29.88 92.59 0.88
C GLY A 192 -28.51 92.78 1.54
N VAL A 193 -27.61 91.81 1.39
CA VAL A 193 -26.23 91.87 1.93
C VAL A 193 -25.27 92.38 0.85
N ASP A 194 -24.61 93.50 1.16
CA ASP A 194 -23.64 94.21 0.33
C ASP A 194 -22.39 93.36 0.02
N GLY A 195 -21.89 93.47 -1.22
CA GLY A 195 -21.01 92.51 -1.90
C GLY A 195 -19.55 92.40 -1.41
N SER A 196 -19.24 92.78 -0.17
CA SER A 196 -17.86 92.86 0.33
C SER A 196 -17.40 91.67 1.22
N ASP A 197 -18.30 90.82 1.71
CA ASP A 197 -17.92 89.73 2.65
C ASP A 197 -17.60 88.37 2.00
N ILE A 198 -17.89 88.19 0.71
CA ILE A 198 -17.83 86.87 0.04
C ILE A 198 -16.38 86.43 -0.28
N HIS A 199 -15.45 87.37 -0.44
CA HIS A 199 -14.07 87.06 -0.79
C HIS A 199 -13.24 86.48 0.37
N ARG A 200 -13.59 86.76 1.64
CA ARG A 200 -12.77 86.34 2.79
C ARG A 200 -12.97 84.89 3.23
N ARG A 201 -14.08 84.24 2.82
CA ARG A 201 -14.38 82.84 3.22
C ARG A 201 -13.80 81.77 2.26
N ARG A 202 -13.49 82.11 1.01
CA ARG A 202 -12.96 81.13 0.03
C ARG A 202 -11.52 80.68 0.32
N GLU A 203 -10.68 81.49 0.95
CA GLU A 203 -9.30 81.09 1.28
C GLU A 203 -9.22 80.08 2.44
N LYS A 204 -10.12 80.15 3.43
CA LYS A 204 -10.08 79.22 4.59
C LYS A 204 -10.58 77.79 4.29
N GLY A 205 -11.19 77.55 3.13
CA GLY A 205 -11.71 76.23 2.74
C GLY A 205 -10.69 75.32 2.05
N LYS A 206 -9.64 75.89 1.43
CA LYS A 206 -8.63 75.09 0.70
C LYS A 206 -7.70 74.29 1.63
N ASP A 207 -7.52 74.72 2.87
CA ASP A 207 -6.60 74.07 3.82
C ASP A 207 -7.12 72.76 4.41
N LYS A 208 -8.43 72.53 4.43
CA LYS A 208 -9.00 71.29 5.00
C LYS A 208 -8.93 70.09 4.05
N ASN A 209 -8.80 70.33 2.75
CA ASN A 209 -8.76 69.26 1.75
C ASN A 209 -7.36 68.60 1.60
N SER A 210 -6.31 69.22 2.16
CA SER A 210 -4.96 68.65 2.20
C SER A 210 -4.81 67.56 3.29
N ALA A 211 -5.58 67.67 4.38
CA ALA A 211 -5.56 66.69 5.48
C ALA A 211 -6.22 65.35 5.12
N THR A 212 -7.22 65.36 4.24
CA THR A 212 -7.93 64.13 3.81
C THR A 212 -7.11 63.30 2.80
N ARG A 213 -6.32 63.96 1.94
CA ARG A 213 -5.37 63.28 1.03
C ARG A 213 -4.25 62.53 1.77
N GLY A 214 -3.82 63.04 2.93
CA GLY A 214 -2.82 62.35 3.77
C GLY A 214 -3.30 61.05 4.39
N ARG A 215 -4.62 60.86 4.54
CA ARG A 215 -5.20 59.67 5.20
C ARG A 215 -5.45 58.49 4.26
N LEU A 216 -5.60 58.73 2.95
CA LEU A 216 -5.63 57.64 1.95
C LEU A 216 -4.24 57.01 1.74
N ALA A 217 -3.16 57.77 1.92
CA ALA A 217 -1.80 57.26 1.81
C ALA A 217 -1.39 56.30 2.96
N TYR A 218 -2.19 56.20 4.03
CA TYR A 218 -1.91 55.32 5.17
C TYR A 218 -2.54 53.92 5.04
N ILE A 219 -3.52 53.73 4.15
CA ILE A 219 -4.18 52.43 3.94
C ILE A 219 -3.38 51.53 2.98
N ASP A 220 -2.56 52.12 2.09
CA ASP A 220 -1.65 51.38 1.21
C ASP A 220 -0.47 50.72 1.96
N LYS A 221 -0.12 51.23 3.16
CA LYS A 221 1.05 50.76 3.94
C LYS A 221 0.75 49.66 4.98
N THR A 222 -0.51 49.35 5.24
CA THR A 222 -0.90 48.35 6.26
C THR A 222 -1.41 47.03 5.69
N MET A 223 -1.38 46.85 4.38
CA MET A 223 -1.68 45.54 3.77
C MET A 223 -0.46 44.60 3.87
N PRO A 224 -0.64 43.35 4.32
CA PRO A 224 0.45 42.37 4.35
C PRO A 224 0.97 42.10 2.93
N GLY A 225 2.30 42.11 2.78
CA GLY A 225 3.04 42.12 1.50
C GLY A 225 2.83 40.95 0.53
N ASN A 226 1.91 40.02 0.79
CA ASN A 226 1.62 38.90 -0.10
C ASN A 226 0.65 39.24 -1.24
N VAL A 227 -0.08 40.36 -1.17
CA VAL A 227 -1.03 40.76 -2.23
C VAL A 227 -0.33 41.49 -3.38
N ARG A 228 0.77 42.20 -3.11
CA ARG A 228 1.54 42.94 -4.14
C ARG A 228 2.37 42.04 -5.05
N ALA A 229 2.75 40.84 -4.59
CA ALA A 229 3.54 39.89 -5.37
C ALA A 229 2.69 39.01 -6.32
N GLY A 230 1.37 38.95 -6.12
CA GLY A 230 0.45 38.14 -6.94
C GLY A 230 0.10 38.76 -8.29
N MET A 231 0.05 40.09 -8.40
CA MET A 231 -0.36 40.78 -9.64
C MET A 231 0.77 40.92 -10.67
N GLY A 232 2.03 40.73 -10.28
CA GLY A 232 3.18 40.83 -11.20
C GLY A 232 3.69 39.51 -11.79
N LYS A 233 3.13 38.35 -11.38
CA LYS A 233 3.66 37.02 -11.76
C LYS A 233 2.79 36.19 -12.70
N VAL A 234 1.61 36.67 -13.09
CA VAL A 234 0.71 35.92 -13.97
C VAL A 234 1.08 36.04 -15.46
N GLU A 235 1.96 36.97 -15.85
CA GLU A 235 2.44 37.06 -17.24
C GLU A 235 3.56 36.06 -17.60
N SER A 236 4.14 35.30 -16.65
CA SER A 236 5.28 34.40 -16.94
C SER A 236 4.97 32.90 -17.04
N VAL A 237 3.70 32.47 -16.95
CA VAL A 237 3.36 31.03 -17.04
C VAL A 237 2.86 30.64 -18.44
N ALA A 238 2.74 31.60 -19.37
CA ALA A 238 2.34 31.32 -20.75
C ALA A 238 3.49 30.82 -21.68
N SER A 239 4.74 30.70 -21.20
CA SER A 239 5.90 30.38 -22.06
C SER A 239 6.54 29.00 -21.87
N VAL A 240 5.93 28.06 -21.12
CA VAL A 240 6.45 26.69 -20.95
C VAL A 240 5.66 25.63 -21.73
N LYS A 241 4.88 26.04 -22.75
CA LYS A 241 4.17 25.10 -23.64
C LYS A 241 4.62 25.27 -25.11
N ALA A 242 5.91 25.05 -25.37
CA ALA A 242 6.45 24.81 -26.71
C ALA A 242 7.87 24.20 -26.63
N ALA A 243 7.96 22.90 -26.32
CA ALA A 243 9.03 21.98 -26.71
C ALA A 243 8.59 20.54 -26.39
#